data_AF-A0A2H1WN81-F1
#
_entry.id   AF-A0A2H1WN81-F1
#
_cell.length_a   1.000
_cell.length_b   1.000
_cell.length_c   1.000
_cell.angle_alpha   90.00
_cell.angle_beta   90.00
_cell.angle_gamma   90.00
#
_symmetry.space_group_name_H-M   'P 1'
#
loop_
_entity.id
_entity.type
_entity.pdbx_description
1 polymer ?
#
loop_
_entity_poly.entity_id
_entity_poly.type
_entity_poly.pdbx_seq_one_letter_code
_entity_poly.pdbx_strand_id
1 'polypeptide(L)' 'VGLVNLPIPYDLGANSETCNHLTNASCPVAAGQTLGYTLRMFIEAFFPVGTEVTVEFRIVDQSNAPVVCVRVPIRIVSP' A
#
# COMPACT_ATOMS: atom_id res chain seq x y z
N VAL A 1 -9.96 -3.26 -27.85
CA VAL A 1 -10.59 -2.76 -26.61
C VAL A 1 -9.51 -2.69 -25.54
N GLY A 2 -8.99 -1.49 -25.28
CA GLY A 2 -7.85 -1.28 -24.38
C GLY A 2 -8.26 -1.48 -22.93
N LEU A 3 -7.45 -2.21 -22.16
CA LEU A 3 -7.64 -2.43 -20.74
C LEU A 3 -7.55 -1.07 -20.04
N VAL A 4 -8.70 -0.57 -19.57
CA VAL A 4 -8.74 0.59 -18.70
C VAL A 4 -8.08 0.16 -17.38
N ASN A 5 -6.88 0.64 -17.10
CA ASN A 5 -6.22 0.46 -15.81
C ASN A 5 -6.92 1.36 -14.78
N LEU A 6 -8.14 0.98 -14.37
CA LEU A 6 -8.94 1.71 -13.41
C LEU A 6 -8.37 1.43 -12.01
N PRO A 7 -7.74 2.42 -11.34
CA PRO A 7 -7.29 2.21 -9.98
C PRO A 7 -8.51 2.03 -9.08
N ILE A 8 -8.67 0.84 -8.51
CA ILE A 8 -9.70 0.56 -7.51
C ILE A 8 -9.10 0.95 -6.15
N PRO A 9 -9.65 1.95 -5.45
CA PRO A 9 -9.16 2.31 -4.13
C PRO A 9 -9.39 1.14 -3.16
N TYR A 10 -8.37 0.80 -2.39
CA TYR A 10 -8.44 -0.16 -1.30
C TYR A 10 -8.37 0.62 0.03
N ASP A 11 -9.38 0.45 0.89
CA ASP A 11 -9.40 1.14 2.18
C ASP A 11 -8.41 0.48 3.15
N LEU A 12 -7.38 1.23 3.54
CA LEU A 12 -6.37 0.77 4.48
C LEU A 12 -6.83 0.89 5.95
N GLY A 13 -7.97 1.55 6.22
CA GLY A 13 -8.48 1.77 7.55
C GLY A 13 -7.43 2.40 8.47
N ALA A 14 -7.22 1.80 9.65
CA ALA A 14 -6.20 2.24 10.60
C ALA A 14 -4.75 2.11 10.11
N ASN A 15 -4.50 1.35 9.02
CA ASN A 15 -3.16 1.26 8.41
C ASN A 15 -2.85 2.45 7.49
N SER A 16 -3.83 3.32 7.19
CA SER A 16 -3.61 4.55 6.42
C SER A 16 -2.70 5.53 7.17
N GLU A 17 -2.73 5.52 8.50
CA GLU A 17 -1.86 6.29 9.38
C GLU A 17 -0.48 5.65 9.53
N THR A 18 0.38 5.85 8.53
CA THR A 18 1.71 5.22 8.44
C THR A 18 2.55 5.39 9.71
N CYS A 19 2.50 6.56 10.34
CA CYS A 19 3.25 6.90 11.56
C CYS A 19 3.00 5.94 12.73
N ASN A 20 1.82 5.30 12.80
CA ASN A 20 1.45 4.37 13.87
C ASN A 20 2.06 2.98 13.69
N HIS A 21 2.59 2.67 12.50
CA HIS A 21 3.09 1.34 12.13
C HIS A 21 4.58 1.35 11.72
N LEU A 22 5.29 2.42 12.05
CA LEU A 22 6.74 2.50 11.89
C LEU A 22 7.44 1.65 12.96
N THR A 23 8.49 0.94 12.56
CA THR A 23 9.35 0.18 13.45
C THR A 23 10.56 1.03 13.83
N ASN A 24 10.82 1.16 15.14
CA ASN A 24 11.92 1.94 15.71
C ASN A 24 11.90 3.45 15.39
N ALA A 25 10.73 4.00 15.03
CA ALA A 25 10.55 5.43 14.86
C ALA A 25 9.10 5.85 15.07
N SER A 26 8.91 7.15 15.29
CA SER A 26 7.63 7.83 15.36
C SER A 26 7.75 9.14 14.60
N CYS A 27 6.63 9.66 14.11
CA CYS A 27 6.62 10.98 13.48
C CYS A 27 6.85 12.08 14.52
N PRO A 28 7.54 13.19 14.17
CA PRO A 28 8.12 13.49 12.85
C PRO A 28 9.39 12.67 12.55
N VAL A 29 9.53 12.25 11.29
CA VAL A 29 10.70 11.53 10.79
C VAL A 29 11.77 12.51 10.30
N ALA A 30 13.03 12.29 10.68
CA ALA A 30 14.15 13.10 10.21
C ALA A 30 14.73 12.59 8.88
N ALA A 31 15.23 13.52 8.06
CA ALA A 31 15.91 13.17 6.81
C ALA A 31 17.14 12.28 7.08
N GLY A 32 17.34 11.26 6.24
CA GLY A 32 18.47 10.33 6.34
C GLY A 32 18.27 9.18 7.35
N GLN A 33 17.16 9.13 8.10
CA GLN A 33 16.84 7.97 8.93
C GLN A 33 16.39 6.78 8.07
N THR A 34 16.84 5.58 8.44
CA THR A 34 16.35 4.32 7.86
C THR A 34 15.30 3.73 8.79
N LEU A 35 14.09 3.52 8.28
CA LEU A 35 12.94 3.06 9.05
C LEU A 35 12.37 1.77 8.48
N GLY A 36 11.76 0.94 9.33
CA GLY A 36 10.92 -0.18 8.91
C GLY A 36 9.45 0.20 8.93
N TYR A 37 8.67 -0.30 7.97
CA TYR A 37 7.21 -0.19 7.96
C TYR A 37 6.61 -1.55 7.63
N THR A 38 5.55 -1.93 8.32
CA THR A 38 4.82 -3.17 8.06
C THR A 38 3.35 -2.86 7.79
N LEU A 39 2.89 -3.16 6.57
CA LEU A 39 1.48 -3.16 6.22
C LEU A 39 0.92 -4.58 6.29
N ARG A 40 -0.20 -4.76 6.98
CA ARG A 40 -1.01 -5.97 6.93
C ARG A 40 -2.35 -5.66 6.28
N MET A 41 -2.57 -6.22 5.09
CA MET A 41 -3.83 -6.09 4.36
C MET A 41 -4.50 -7.45 4.23
N PHE A 42 -5.84 -7.46 4.25
CA PHE A 42 -6.62 -8.67 4.04
C PHE A 42 -6.97 -8.82 2.56
N ILE A 43 -6.83 -10.02 2.02
CA ILE A 43 -7.30 -10.31 0.67
C ILE A 43 -8.81 -10.52 0.76
N GLU A 44 -9.57 -9.54 0.27
CA GLU A 44 -11.02 -9.55 0.39
C GLU A 44 -11.67 -10.68 -0.41
N ALA A 45 -12.69 -11.31 0.16
CA ALA A 45 -13.35 -12.48 -0.44
C ALA A 45 -14.07 -12.17 -1.75
N PHE A 46 -14.42 -10.89 -1.99
CA PHE A 46 -15.04 -10.47 -3.25
C PHE A 46 -14.03 -10.36 -4.41
N PHE A 47 -12.74 -10.53 -4.15
CA PHE A 47 -11.75 -10.52 -5.22
C PHE A 47 -11.81 -11.82 -6.04
N PRO A 48 -12.02 -11.74 -7.37
CA PRO A 48 -12.16 -12.94 -8.19
C PRO A 48 -10.84 -13.72 -8.26
N VAL A 49 -10.89 -15.04 -8.03
CA VAL A 49 -9.75 -15.94 -8.24
C VAL A 49 -9.30 -15.89 -9.70
N GLY A 50 -7.98 -15.91 -9.93
CA GLY A 50 -7.39 -15.79 -11.26
C GLY A 50 -7.20 -14.35 -11.74
N THR A 51 -7.63 -13.36 -10.95
CA THR A 51 -7.36 -11.94 -11.24
C THR A 51 -5.86 -11.66 -11.12
N GLU A 52 -5.30 -11.04 -12.16
CA GLU A 52 -3.94 -10.52 -12.21
C GLU A 52 -4.00 -8.99 -12.19
N VAL A 53 -3.43 -8.38 -11.16
CA VAL A 53 -3.46 -6.93 -10.95
C VAL A 53 -2.12 -6.46 -10.42
N THR A 54 -1.80 -5.19 -10.68
CA THR A 54 -0.66 -4.53 -10.03
C THR A 54 -1.18 -3.72 -8.85
N VAL A 55 -0.77 -4.09 -7.64
CA VAL A 55 -1.03 -3.30 -6.44
C VAL A 55 -0.03 -2.16 -6.38
N GLU A 56 -0.53 -0.93 -6.29
CA GLU A 56 0.29 0.24 -6.00
C GLU A 56 0.09 0.66 -4.55
N PHE A 57 1.19 0.70 -3.79
CA PHE A 57 1.21 1.21 -2.44
C PHE A 57 2.01 2.51 -2.39
N ARG A 58 1.44 3.54 -1.76
CA ARG A 58 2.04 4.87 -1.68
C ARG A 58 2.02 5.37 -0.24
N ILE A 59 3.17 5.82 0.24
CA ILE A 59 3.28 6.62 1.46
C ILE A 59 3.54 8.06 1.01
N VAL A 60 2.79 8.99 1.57
CA VAL A 60 2.92 10.43 1.31
C VAL A 60 3.35 11.17 2.55
N ASP A 61 4.00 12.32 2.37
CA ASP A 61 4.31 13.25 3.45
C ASP A 61 3.15 14.20 3.77
N GLN A 62 3.36 15.15 4.70
CA GLN A 62 2.37 16.15 5.10
C GLN A 62 1.93 17.10 3.98
N SER A 63 2.68 17.19 2.88
CA SER A 63 2.35 17.97 1.69
C SER A 63 1.66 17.13 0.61
N ASN A 64 1.32 15.88 0.94
CA ASN A 64 0.77 14.88 0.02
C ASN A 64 1.75 14.49 -1.10
N ALA A 65 3.06 14.69 -0.89
CA ALA A 65 4.09 14.28 -1.84
C ALA A 65 4.50 12.82 -1.60
N PRO A 66 4.60 11.98 -2.64
CA PRO A 66 4.97 10.58 -2.49
C PRO A 66 6.43 10.42 -2.03
N VAL A 67 6.62 9.79 -0.87
CA VAL A 67 7.95 9.43 -0.33
C VAL A 67 8.30 7.96 -0.60
N VAL A 68 7.29 7.10 -0.70
CA VAL A 68 7.43 5.70 -1.11
C VAL A 68 6.35 5.40 -2.13
N CYS A 69 6.72 4.73 -3.22
CA CYS A 69 5.80 4.20 -4.22
C CYS A 69 6.29 2.81 -4.64
N VAL A 70 5.58 1.77 -4.21
CA VAL A 70 5.87 0.37 -4.54
C VAL A 70 4.76 -0.16 -5.42
N ARG A 71 5.14 -0.82 -6.52
CA ARG A 71 4.22 -1.50 -7.43
C ARG A 71 4.54 -2.98 -7.47
N VAL A 72 3.57 -3.81 -7.07
CA VAL A 72 3.75 -5.26 -6.99
C VAL A 72 2.70 -5.93 -7.88
N PRO A 73 3.12 -6.65 -8.93
CA PRO A 73 2.21 -7.52 -9.68
C PRO A 73 1.83 -8.72 -8.80
N ILE A 74 0.53 -8.96 -8.66
CA ILE A 74 -0.01 -10.08 -7.89
C ILE A 74 -1.00 -10.89 -8.74
N ARG A 75 -1.17 -12.16 -8.35
CA ARG A 75 -2.19 -13.05 -8.88
C ARG A 75 -2.98 -13.64 -7.72
N ILE A 76 -4.30 -13.53 -7.78
CA ILE A 76 -5.19 -14.06 -6.74
C ILE A 76 -5.39 -15.56 -6.99
N VAL A 77 -5.01 -16.38 -6.02
CA VAL A 77 -5.14 -17.84 -6.06
C VAL A 77 -6.16 -18.31 -5.03
N SER A 78 -6.78 -19.47 -5.27
CA SER A 78 -7.59 -20.13 -4.25
C SER A 78 -6.73 -20.51 -3.04
N PRO A 79 -7.27 -20.46 -1.81
CA PRO A 79 -6.61 -20.96 -0.61
C PRO A 79 -6.14 -22.41 -0.73
#